data_AF-A0A7G1ILR0-F1
#
_entry.id   AF-A0A7G1ILR0-F1
#
_cell.length_a   1.000
_cell.length_b   1.000
_cell.length_c   1.000
_cell.angle_alpha   90.00
_cell.angle_beta   90.00
_cell.angle_gamma   90.00
#
_symmetry.space_group_name_H-M   'P 1'
#
loop_
_entity.id
_entity.type
_entity.pdbx_description
1 polymer ?
#
loop_
_entity_poly.entity_id
_entity_poly.type
_entity_poly.pdbx_seq_one_letter_code
_entity_poly.pdbx_strand_id
1 'polypeptide(L)'
;MVRAPIEAQPVGEEAKHWRVDMDGTLSFLLLPRLTHVLSTLPRGTDVTLHLNADYIDHAVSEAISDWKVAHEATGGSVAIIETSPANMISAHSSPPKRHFAPSSLRDVAWPSRRDKHPERASILHGVEEYHRNGTRALHHQVRALTDSPNPDTLFLTCADSRILPDVITASRPGDLYIIRNVGNLVPTDPAERSVDAALDFAINELDVSSVAVCGHSSCHALKVLLEPTSPRGPMGHWLQHAHESLAAFRVNHPARLSAVSNGFTEADQLAIVNVAVQVERLARNPILAPALASGAVRIVGMFFDLSTGRVHEVDRSGIVCLEEPAGAQ
;
A
#
# COMPACT_ATOMS: atom_id res chain seq x y z
N MET A 1 -29.34 13.43 -2.76
CA MET A 1 -28.58 14.61 -2.27
C MET A 1 -27.85 14.17 -1.01
N VAL A 2 -26.58 13.81 -1.14
CA VAL A 2 -25.78 13.22 -0.06
C VAL A 2 -25.56 14.31 0.99
N ARG A 3 -26.04 14.06 2.21
CA ARG A 3 -25.96 15.00 3.34
C ARG A 3 -24.58 14.87 3.98
N ALA A 4 -23.82 15.96 4.05
CA ALA A 4 -22.62 16.03 4.89
C ALA A 4 -23.02 15.85 6.37
N PRO A 5 -22.51 14.84 7.09
CA PRO A 5 -22.66 14.79 8.54
C PRO A 5 -21.81 15.90 9.17
N ILE A 6 -22.42 16.61 10.13
CA ILE A 6 -21.75 17.56 11.04
C ILE A 6 -22.07 17.06 12.45
N GLU A 7 -21.06 16.61 13.17
CA GLU A 7 -21.19 16.02 14.52
C GLU A 7 -20.14 16.62 15.45
N ALA A 8 -20.57 17.02 16.65
CA ALA A 8 -19.70 17.49 17.73
C ALA A 8 -19.60 16.41 18.81
N GLN A 9 -18.38 16.07 19.22
CA GLN A 9 -18.10 15.05 20.24
C GLN A 9 -17.10 15.60 21.26
N PRO A 10 -17.33 15.41 22.58
CA PRO A 10 -16.33 15.74 23.60
C PRO A 10 -15.17 14.73 23.54
N VAL A 11 -13.95 15.21 23.76
CA VAL A 11 -12.73 14.39 23.78
C VAL A 11 -12.23 14.28 25.23
N GLY A 12 -12.44 13.12 25.85
CA GLY A 12 -12.04 12.82 27.24
C GLY A 12 -13.17 12.97 28.27
N GLU A 13 -12.99 12.42 29.47
CA GLU A 13 -13.99 12.45 30.56
C GLU A 13 -14.16 13.85 31.19
N GLU A 14 -13.16 14.72 31.07
CA GLU A 14 -13.25 16.14 31.46
C GLU A 14 -13.41 17.00 30.20
N ALA A 15 -14.63 17.43 29.89
CA ALA A 15 -15.07 18.10 28.65
C ALA A 15 -14.43 19.48 28.31
N LYS A 16 -13.11 19.62 28.44
CA LYS A 16 -12.33 20.81 28.06
C LYS A 16 -12.01 20.87 26.56
N HIS A 17 -12.08 19.73 25.86
CA HIS A 17 -11.76 19.64 24.44
C HIS A 17 -12.93 19.04 23.64
N TRP A 18 -13.25 19.68 22.52
CA TRP A 18 -14.34 19.29 21.62
C TRP A 18 -13.82 19.06 20.21
N ARG A 19 -14.38 18.05 19.55
CA ARG A 19 -14.09 17.71 18.16
C ARG A 19 -15.35 17.91 17.33
N VAL A 20 -15.25 18.61 16.20
CA VAL A 20 -16.32 18.73 15.23
C VAL A 20 -15.85 18.19 13.89
N ASP A 21 -16.51 17.17 13.37
CA ASP A 21 -16.20 16.58 12.07
C ASP A 21 -17.20 17.07 11.01
N MET A 22 -16.68 17.48 9.85
CA MET A 22 -17.45 17.94 8.69
C MET A 22 -16.97 17.20 7.43
N ASP A 23 -17.80 16.30 6.91
CA ASP A 23 -17.45 15.41 5.80
C ASP A 23 -18.27 15.68 4.53
N GLY A 24 -17.62 15.76 3.37
CA GLY A 24 -18.27 15.91 2.05
C GLY A 24 -18.44 17.35 1.57
N THR A 25 -19.48 17.63 0.77
CA THR A 25 -19.62 18.91 0.08
C THR A 25 -20.09 20.02 1.03
N LEU A 26 -19.19 20.92 1.42
CA LEU A 26 -19.45 22.06 2.29
C LEU A 26 -19.95 23.28 1.50
N SER A 27 -21.25 23.30 1.22
CA SER A 27 -21.92 24.43 0.57
C SER A 27 -22.85 25.21 1.51
N PHE A 28 -23.32 26.38 1.06
CA PHE A 28 -24.21 27.30 1.77
C PHE A 28 -25.48 26.61 2.29
N LEU A 29 -25.89 25.51 1.66
CA LEU A 29 -27.02 24.69 2.08
C LEU A 29 -26.79 24.03 3.46
N LEU A 30 -25.55 23.93 3.93
CA LEU A 30 -25.18 23.39 5.23
C LEU A 30 -25.03 24.46 6.32
N LEU A 31 -25.04 25.74 5.97
CA LEU A 31 -24.86 26.83 6.93
C LEU A 31 -25.81 26.75 8.13
N PRO A 32 -27.14 26.49 7.98
CA PRO A 32 -28.03 26.42 9.13
C PRO A 32 -27.66 25.32 10.12
N ARG A 33 -27.13 24.19 9.63
CA ARG A 33 -26.71 23.07 10.47
C ARG A 33 -25.34 23.32 11.10
N LEU A 34 -24.42 23.86 10.31
CA LEU A 34 -23.08 24.22 10.78
C LEU A 34 -23.17 25.23 11.92
N THR A 35 -23.88 26.33 11.72
CA THR A 35 -24.04 27.37 12.75
C THR A 35 -24.77 26.83 13.97
N HIS A 36 -25.76 25.96 13.78
CA HIS A 36 -26.43 25.29 14.89
C HIS A 36 -25.45 24.45 15.72
N VAL A 37 -24.69 23.54 15.09
CA VAL A 37 -23.72 22.69 15.82
C VAL A 37 -22.66 23.54 16.51
N LEU A 38 -22.08 24.52 15.82
CA LEU A 38 -21.07 25.41 16.39
C LEU A 38 -21.62 26.25 17.55
N SER A 39 -22.90 26.61 17.53
CA SER A 39 -23.56 27.33 18.65
C SER A 39 -23.80 26.47 19.89
N THR A 40 -23.78 25.14 19.76
CA THR A 40 -23.95 24.22 20.89
C THR A 40 -22.67 23.99 21.68
N LEU A 41 -21.52 24.43 21.16
CA LEU A 41 -20.23 24.26 21.82
C LEU A 41 -20.09 25.20 23.03
N PRO A 42 -19.64 24.71 24.19
CA PRO A 42 -19.47 25.55 25.38
C PRO A 42 -18.41 26.64 25.15
N ARG A 43 -18.65 27.84 25.69
CA ARG A 43 -17.69 28.94 25.60
C ARG A 43 -16.42 28.62 26.40
N GLY A 44 -15.28 29.11 25.93
CA GLY A 44 -14.00 28.93 26.61
C GLY A 44 -13.41 27.51 26.53
N THR A 45 -13.97 26.61 25.73
CA THR A 45 -13.38 25.28 25.47
C THR A 45 -12.48 25.28 24.26
N ASP A 46 -11.53 24.35 24.24
CA ASP A 46 -10.70 24.09 23.07
C ASP A 46 -11.48 23.25 22.05
N VAL A 47 -11.46 23.66 20.79
CA VAL A 47 -12.23 23.01 19.72
C VAL A 47 -11.30 22.67 18.56
N THR A 48 -11.40 21.44 18.06
CA THR A 48 -10.76 21.00 16.83
C THR A 48 -11.82 20.78 15.75
N LEU A 49 -11.78 21.57 14.68
CA LEU A 49 -12.62 21.41 13.49
C LEU A 49 -11.89 20.55 12.45
N HIS A 50 -12.44 19.38 12.12
CA HIS A 50 -11.94 18.51 11.06
C HIS A 50 -12.76 18.74 9.78
N LEU A 51 -12.12 19.33 8.78
CA LEU A 51 -12.70 19.61 7.47
C LEU A 51 -12.20 18.58 6.46
N ASN A 52 -13.08 17.66 6.08
CA ASN A 52 -12.83 16.63 5.09
C ASN A 52 -13.80 16.79 3.93
N ALA A 53 -13.55 17.82 3.11
CA ALA A 53 -14.49 18.28 2.11
C ALA A 53 -13.97 18.09 0.67
N ASP A 54 -14.83 17.61 -0.21
CA ASP A 54 -14.58 17.59 -1.66
C ASP A 54 -14.83 18.97 -2.31
N TYR A 55 -15.49 19.87 -1.59
CA TYR A 55 -15.76 21.25 -1.97
C TYR A 55 -16.09 22.10 -0.73
N ILE A 56 -15.56 23.32 -0.66
CA ILE A 56 -15.93 24.33 0.35
C ILE A 56 -16.29 25.61 -0.39
N ASP A 57 -17.51 26.13 -0.18
CA ASP A 57 -17.88 27.42 -0.72
C ASP A 57 -17.50 28.59 0.18
N HIS A 58 -17.54 29.79 -0.39
CA HIS A 58 -17.11 31.01 0.28
C HIS A 58 -17.90 31.27 1.57
N ALA A 59 -19.22 31.06 1.52
CA ALA A 59 -20.10 31.36 2.65
C ALA A 59 -19.82 30.43 3.84
N VAL A 60 -19.52 29.16 3.60
CA VAL A 60 -19.11 28.22 4.66
C VAL A 60 -17.73 28.56 5.22
N SER A 61 -16.76 28.89 4.37
CA SER A 61 -15.42 29.30 4.81
C SER A 61 -15.47 30.55 5.70
N GLU A 62 -16.26 31.55 5.31
CA GLU A 62 -16.47 32.79 6.06
C GLU A 62 -17.15 32.49 7.41
N ALA A 63 -18.22 31.71 7.43
CA ALA A 63 -18.91 31.35 8.66
C ALA A 63 -18.02 30.61 9.68
N ILE A 64 -17.14 29.72 9.20
CA ILE A 64 -16.16 29.03 10.07
C ILE A 64 -15.12 30.02 10.61
N SER A 65 -14.63 30.94 9.77
CA SER A 65 -13.65 31.95 10.16
C SER A 65 -14.21 32.91 11.20
N ASP A 66 -15.42 33.43 10.98
CA ASP A 66 -16.12 34.34 11.89
C ASP A 66 -16.41 33.67 13.22
N TRP A 67 -16.90 32.43 13.19
CA TRP A 67 -17.14 31.67 14.40
C TRP A 67 -15.85 31.41 15.18
N LYS A 68 -14.76 31.05 14.51
CA LYS A 68 -13.44 30.85 15.14
C LYS A 68 -13.01 32.11 15.91
N VAL A 69 -13.04 33.26 15.26
CA VAL A 69 -12.65 34.54 15.89
C VAL A 69 -13.53 34.83 17.11
N ALA A 70 -14.85 34.65 16.97
CA ALA A 70 -15.79 34.87 18.06
C ALA A 70 -15.56 33.91 19.24
N HIS A 71 -15.26 32.63 18.97
CA HIS A 71 -15.03 31.62 20.00
C HIS A 71 -13.71 31.84 20.73
N GLU A 72 -12.63 32.19 20.02
CA GLU A 72 -11.33 32.52 20.61
C GLU A 72 -11.40 33.77 21.49
N ALA A 73 -12.25 34.74 21.14
CA ALA A 73 -12.51 35.91 21.99
C ALA A 73 -13.18 35.55 23.34
N THR A 74 -13.77 34.36 23.48
CA THR A 74 -14.32 33.87 24.75
C THR A 74 -13.32 33.11 25.62
N GLY A 75 -12.05 33.02 25.19
CA GLY A 75 -10.97 32.37 25.94
C GLY A 75 -10.75 30.89 25.63
N GLY A 76 -11.40 30.34 24.59
CA GLY A 76 -11.09 29.02 24.05
C GLY A 76 -10.08 29.08 22.91
N SER A 77 -9.59 27.94 22.42
CA SER A 77 -8.77 27.86 21.21
C SER A 77 -9.47 27.09 20.09
N VAL A 78 -9.22 27.45 18.82
CA VAL A 78 -9.78 26.72 17.67
C VAL A 78 -8.68 26.28 16.71
N ALA A 79 -8.47 24.97 16.64
CA ALA A 79 -7.62 24.33 15.64
C ALA A 79 -8.48 23.88 14.45
N ILE A 80 -8.08 24.24 13.22
CA ILE A 80 -8.74 23.79 11.99
C ILE A 80 -7.78 22.82 11.30
N ILE A 81 -8.26 21.60 11.02
CA ILE A 81 -7.50 20.54 10.36
C ILE A 81 -8.20 20.23 9.04
N GLU A 82 -7.55 20.57 7.93
CA GLU A 82 -8.04 20.30 6.56
C GLU A 82 -7.33 19.06 6.02
N THR A 83 -8.10 18.03 5.66
CA THR A 83 -7.55 16.73 5.21
C THR A 83 -7.79 16.45 3.72
N SER A 84 -8.40 17.39 3.00
CA SER A 84 -8.73 17.30 1.57
C SER A 84 -8.09 18.45 0.76
N PRO A 85 -7.95 18.31 -0.59
CA PRO A 85 -7.39 19.36 -1.44
C PRO A 85 -8.22 20.66 -1.47
N ALA A 86 -9.53 20.57 -1.18
CA ALA A 86 -10.36 21.75 -0.98
C ALA A 86 -10.07 22.35 0.40
N ASN A 87 -9.41 23.51 0.40
CA ASN A 87 -9.05 24.26 1.59
C ASN A 87 -9.64 25.66 1.57
N MET A 88 -9.77 26.27 2.75
CA MET A 88 -10.32 27.61 2.94
C MET A 88 -9.57 28.68 2.15
N ILE A 89 -8.26 28.54 1.94
CA ILE A 89 -7.42 29.49 1.17
C ILE A 89 -7.76 29.46 -0.33
N SER A 90 -7.98 28.26 -0.89
CA SER A 90 -8.32 28.04 -2.30
C SER A 90 -9.74 28.50 -2.66
N ALA A 91 -10.66 28.51 -1.69
CA ALA A 91 -12.03 28.98 -1.86
C ALA A 91 -12.12 30.47 -2.27
N HIS A 92 -11.10 31.27 -1.95
CA HIS A 92 -11.05 32.70 -2.27
C HIS A 92 -10.31 33.03 -3.58
N SER A 93 -9.65 32.06 -4.23
CA SER A 93 -8.63 32.34 -5.26
C SER A 93 -8.89 31.71 -6.64
N SER A 94 -9.86 30.79 -6.80
CA SER A 94 -10.20 30.21 -8.11
C SER A 94 -11.59 29.58 -8.16
N PRO A 95 -12.24 29.45 -9.34
CA PRO A 95 -13.51 28.73 -9.49
C PRO A 95 -13.33 27.24 -9.14
N PRO A 96 -14.30 26.64 -8.42
CA PRO A 96 -14.12 25.31 -7.84
C PRO A 96 -14.24 24.17 -8.86
N LYS A 97 -13.36 23.16 -8.74
CA LYS A 97 -13.46 21.88 -9.45
C LYS A 97 -14.01 20.82 -8.49
N ARG A 98 -15.09 20.12 -8.88
CA ARG A 98 -15.60 18.97 -8.12
C ARG A 98 -14.62 17.80 -8.25
N HIS A 99 -14.05 17.38 -7.14
CA HIS A 99 -13.28 16.14 -7.07
C HIS A 99 -14.20 15.00 -6.63
N PHE A 100 -14.89 14.36 -7.58
CA PHE A 100 -15.45 13.03 -7.33
C PHE A 100 -14.31 12.02 -7.46
N ALA A 101 -13.70 11.67 -6.34
CA ALA A 101 -12.90 10.46 -6.24
C ALA A 101 -13.39 9.69 -5.00
N PRO A 102 -13.86 8.44 -5.14
CA PRO A 102 -13.95 7.58 -3.97
C PRO A 102 -12.51 7.42 -3.48
N SER A 103 -12.19 7.97 -2.31
CA SER A 103 -10.82 7.95 -1.81
C SER A 103 -10.34 6.51 -1.70
N SER A 104 -9.45 6.11 -2.59
CA SER A 104 -8.66 4.92 -2.35
C SER A 104 -7.66 5.28 -1.26
N LEU A 105 -7.32 4.35 -0.38
CA LEU A 105 -6.20 4.55 0.56
C LEU A 105 -4.93 4.99 -0.19
N ARG A 106 -4.81 4.70 -1.48
CA ARG A 106 -3.66 5.04 -2.31
C ARG A 106 -3.54 6.55 -2.58
N ASP A 107 -4.60 7.32 -2.39
CA ASP A 107 -4.65 8.77 -2.66
C ASP A 107 -4.34 9.64 -1.44
N VAL A 108 -4.21 9.04 -0.25
CA VAL A 108 -3.78 9.79 0.94
C VAL A 108 -2.28 10.03 0.80
N ALA A 109 -1.88 11.29 0.60
CA ALA A 109 -0.48 11.67 0.62
C ALA A 109 0.03 11.63 2.06
N TRP A 110 0.46 10.45 2.55
CA TRP A 110 1.11 10.38 3.86
C TRP A 110 2.45 11.12 3.81
N PRO A 111 2.65 12.18 4.60
CA PRO A 111 3.95 12.84 4.68
C PRO A 111 5.01 11.83 5.13
N SER A 112 6.15 11.78 4.44
CA SER A 112 7.25 10.91 4.84
C SER A 112 7.73 11.33 6.23
N ARG A 113 7.90 10.35 7.12
CA ARG A 113 8.40 10.57 8.49
C ARG A 113 9.74 11.29 8.53
N ARG A 114 10.54 11.15 7.46
CA ARG A 114 11.87 11.75 7.33
C ARG A 114 11.82 13.22 6.90
N ASP A 115 10.71 13.69 6.37
CA ASP A 115 10.64 15.02 5.74
C ASP A 115 10.46 16.14 6.77
N LYS A 116 9.91 15.83 7.96
CA LYS A 116 9.61 16.82 8.99
C LYS A 116 10.63 16.86 10.15
N HIS A 117 11.16 15.72 10.59
CA HIS A 117 12.16 15.66 11.67
C HIS A 117 13.08 14.42 11.56
N PRO A 118 14.19 14.48 10.80
CA PRO A 118 15.04 13.32 10.53
C PRO A 118 15.65 12.68 11.79
N GLU A 119 15.90 13.46 12.85
CA GLU A 119 16.46 12.97 14.12
C GLU A 119 15.42 12.41 15.10
N ARG A 120 14.11 12.58 14.82
CA ARG A 120 12.99 12.08 15.64
C ARG A 120 11.99 11.21 14.86
N ALA A 121 12.36 10.75 13.67
CA ALA A 121 11.50 9.98 12.79
C ALA A 121 11.20 8.57 13.36
N SER A 122 10.26 8.50 14.31
CA SER A 122 9.79 7.25 14.92
C SER A 122 8.65 6.63 14.11
N ILE A 123 8.60 5.30 14.08
CA ILE A 123 7.43 4.54 13.58
C ILE A 123 6.14 5.01 14.27
N LEU A 124 6.22 5.32 15.57
CA LEU A 124 5.09 5.74 16.40
C LEU A 124 4.47 7.04 15.91
N HIS A 125 5.26 7.99 15.44
CA HIS A 125 4.73 9.24 14.88
C HIS A 125 3.88 9.00 13.63
N GLY A 126 4.28 8.06 12.78
CA GLY A 126 3.44 7.67 11.65
C GLY A 126 2.20 6.86 12.04
N VAL A 127 2.25 6.12 13.14
CA VAL A 127 1.07 5.45 13.70
C VAL A 127 0.08 6.50 14.23
N GLU A 128 0.56 7.53 14.94
CA GLU A 128 -0.25 8.66 15.37
C GLU A 128 -0.87 9.41 14.19
N GLU A 129 -0.10 9.64 13.11
CA GLU A 129 -0.61 10.23 11.87
C GLU A 129 -1.69 9.35 11.23
N TYR A 130 -1.48 8.03 11.16
CA TYR A 130 -2.47 7.08 10.67
C TYR A 130 -3.73 7.04 11.56
N HIS A 131 -3.60 7.09 12.88
CA HIS A 131 -4.75 7.17 13.79
C HIS A 131 -5.55 8.45 13.59
N ARG A 132 -4.87 9.58 13.40
CA ARG A 132 -5.51 10.87 13.17
C ARG A 132 -6.23 10.94 11.82
N ASN A 133 -5.58 10.45 10.75
CA ASN A 133 -6.01 10.75 9.37
C ASN A 133 -6.35 9.51 8.52
N GLY A 134 -5.75 8.35 8.80
CA GLY A 134 -5.90 7.12 8.00
C GLY A 134 -6.97 6.14 8.49
N THR A 135 -7.32 6.18 9.78
CA THR A 135 -8.18 5.15 10.38
C THR A 135 -9.58 5.15 9.79
N ARG A 136 -10.22 6.31 9.57
CA ARG A 136 -11.57 6.35 8.99
C ARG A 136 -11.60 5.80 7.55
N ALA A 137 -10.55 6.06 6.76
CA ALA A 137 -10.43 5.57 5.39
C ALA A 137 -10.25 4.03 5.34
N LEU A 138 -9.48 3.46 6.27
CA LEU A 138 -9.23 2.01 6.31
C LEU A 138 -10.31 1.23 7.07
N HIS A 139 -11.00 1.85 8.04
CA HIS A 139 -11.91 1.18 8.98
C HIS A 139 -13.02 0.40 8.29
N HIS A 140 -13.66 0.98 7.26
CA HIS A 140 -14.70 0.26 6.51
C HIS A 140 -14.13 -0.96 5.78
N GLN A 141 -12.94 -0.85 5.21
CA GLN A 141 -12.32 -1.93 4.45
C GLN A 141 -11.88 -3.08 5.36
N VAL A 142 -11.24 -2.77 6.49
CA VAL A 142 -10.76 -3.79 7.44
C VAL A 142 -11.89 -4.45 8.22
N ARG A 143 -12.94 -3.69 8.59
CA ARG A 143 -14.11 -4.27 9.29
C ARG A 143 -14.87 -5.27 8.42
N ALA A 144 -14.84 -5.13 7.09
CA ALA A 144 -15.43 -6.12 6.20
C ALA A 144 -14.63 -7.44 6.17
N LEU A 145 -13.34 -7.40 6.55
CA LEU A 145 -12.45 -8.55 6.55
C LEU A 145 -12.40 -9.30 7.89
N THR A 146 -12.88 -8.70 8.98
CA THR A 146 -12.81 -9.33 10.31
C THR A 146 -13.63 -10.63 10.41
N ASP A 147 -14.66 -10.78 9.58
CA ASP A 147 -15.53 -11.96 9.63
C ASP A 147 -15.05 -13.08 8.67
N SER A 148 -14.30 -12.75 7.61
CA SER A 148 -13.69 -13.72 6.70
C SER A 148 -12.66 -13.06 5.77
N PRO A 149 -11.36 -13.09 6.10
CA PRO A 149 -10.33 -12.74 5.13
C PRO A 149 -10.22 -13.88 4.11
N ASN A 150 -10.44 -13.59 2.82
CA ASN A 150 -10.38 -14.58 1.75
C ASN A 150 -9.44 -14.09 0.63
N PRO A 151 -8.11 -14.13 0.84
CA PRO A 151 -7.17 -13.78 -0.21
C PRO A 151 -7.30 -14.75 -1.37
N ASP A 152 -7.20 -14.24 -2.60
CA ASP A 152 -7.20 -15.10 -3.78
C ASP A 152 -5.79 -15.56 -4.19
N THR A 153 -4.76 -14.94 -3.60
CA THR A 153 -3.36 -15.08 -4.02
C THR A 153 -2.40 -15.06 -2.83
N LEU A 154 -1.53 -16.07 -2.74
CA LEU A 154 -0.29 -15.97 -1.97
C LEU A 154 0.74 -15.19 -2.78
N PHE A 155 1.36 -14.15 -2.21
CA PHE A 155 2.32 -13.29 -2.88
C PHE A 155 3.70 -13.34 -2.19
N LEU A 156 4.62 -14.13 -2.74
CA LEU A 156 6.01 -14.20 -2.29
C LEU A 156 6.86 -13.13 -2.98
N THR A 157 7.48 -12.23 -2.21
CA THR A 157 8.30 -11.16 -2.77
C THR A 157 9.53 -10.81 -1.93
N CYS A 158 10.33 -9.88 -2.43
CA CYS A 158 11.53 -9.42 -1.77
C CYS A 158 11.17 -8.54 -0.56
N ALA A 159 11.99 -8.58 0.49
CA ALA A 159 11.91 -7.68 1.64
C ALA A 159 12.24 -6.21 1.31
N ASP A 160 12.64 -5.88 0.07
CA ASP A 160 12.98 -4.53 -0.38
C ASP A 160 11.81 -3.54 -0.20
N SER A 161 12.03 -2.48 0.57
CA SER A 161 10.98 -1.54 0.99
C SER A 161 10.28 -0.82 -0.17
N ARG A 162 10.85 -0.84 -1.39
CA ARG A 162 10.26 -0.20 -2.57
C ARG A 162 9.17 -1.06 -3.23
N ILE A 163 9.06 -2.34 -2.84
CA ILE A 163 8.01 -3.22 -3.33
C ILE A 163 6.75 -3.02 -2.49
N LEU A 164 5.69 -2.64 -3.18
CA LEU A 164 4.36 -2.39 -2.64
C LEU A 164 3.39 -3.35 -3.32
N PRO A 165 3.27 -4.61 -2.84
CA PRO A 165 2.49 -5.66 -3.50
C PRO A 165 1.09 -5.21 -3.88
N ASP A 166 0.36 -4.61 -2.93
CA ASP A 166 -1.02 -4.16 -3.17
C ASP A 166 -1.08 -3.12 -4.30
N VAL A 167 -0.12 -2.20 -4.36
CA VAL A 167 -0.08 -1.14 -5.37
C VAL A 167 0.13 -1.72 -6.76
N ILE A 168 1.19 -2.52 -6.92
CA ILE A 168 1.64 -3.03 -8.23
C ILE A 168 0.70 -4.10 -8.82
N THR A 169 -0.18 -4.67 -8.00
CA THR A 169 -1.19 -5.68 -8.40
C THR A 169 -2.60 -5.12 -8.48
N ALA A 170 -2.80 -3.84 -8.15
CA ALA A 170 -4.13 -3.25 -7.99
C ALA A 170 -5.03 -3.93 -6.93
N SER A 171 -4.44 -4.64 -5.97
CA SER A 171 -5.16 -5.34 -4.90
C SER A 171 -5.70 -4.43 -3.78
N ARG A 172 -6.79 -4.86 -3.17
CA ARG A 172 -7.40 -4.29 -1.96
C ARG A 172 -6.86 -4.99 -0.72
N PRO A 173 -7.00 -4.38 0.48
CA PRO A 173 -6.75 -5.10 1.72
C PRO A 173 -7.55 -6.41 1.74
N GLY A 174 -6.87 -7.52 2.00
CA GLY A 174 -7.46 -8.85 2.05
C GLY A 174 -7.28 -9.70 0.79
N ASP A 175 -6.98 -9.11 -0.39
CA ASP A 175 -6.84 -9.88 -1.64
C ASP A 175 -5.55 -10.72 -1.66
N LEU A 176 -4.48 -10.24 -0.99
CA LEU A 176 -3.16 -10.87 -0.98
C LEU A 176 -2.79 -11.44 0.39
N TYR A 177 -2.24 -12.66 0.38
CA TYR A 177 -1.52 -13.25 1.51
C TYR A 177 -0.01 -13.16 1.27
N ILE A 178 0.65 -12.17 1.90
CA ILE A 178 1.98 -11.72 1.49
C ILE A 178 3.09 -12.34 2.36
N ILE A 179 4.12 -12.87 1.72
CA ILE A 179 5.39 -13.29 2.36
C ILE A 179 6.52 -12.47 1.77
N ARG A 180 7.42 -11.99 2.63
CA ARG A 180 8.59 -11.23 2.22
C ARG A 180 9.86 -11.84 2.78
N ASN A 181 10.80 -12.17 1.89
CA ASN A 181 12.14 -12.61 2.29
C ASN A 181 13.20 -11.98 1.38
N VAL A 182 14.48 -12.14 1.72
CA VAL A 182 15.56 -11.47 0.97
C VAL A 182 15.76 -12.17 -0.39
N GLY A 183 15.45 -11.49 -1.49
CA GLY A 183 15.60 -12.04 -2.84
C GLY A 183 14.46 -12.96 -3.29
N ASN A 184 13.30 -12.94 -2.62
CA ASN A 184 12.06 -13.66 -3.02
C ASN A 184 12.29 -15.15 -3.32
N LEU A 185 12.99 -15.83 -2.42
CA LEU A 185 13.45 -17.20 -2.59
C LEU A 185 12.48 -18.21 -1.98
N VAL A 186 12.32 -19.34 -2.65
CA VAL A 186 11.78 -20.57 -2.06
C VAL A 186 12.96 -21.35 -1.50
N PRO A 187 13.05 -21.55 -0.17
CA PRO A 187 14.12 -22.30 0.45
C PRO A 187 14.21 -23.74 -0.09
N THR A 188 15.44 -24.24 -0.17
CA THR A 188 15.74 -25.62 -0.59
C THR A 188 16.11 -26.53 0.58
N ASP A 189 16.41 -25.93 1.74
CA ASP A 189 16.74 -26.66 2.96
C ASP A 189 15.45 -27.09 3.66
N PRO A 190 15.23 -28.39 3.93
CA PRO A 190 14.05 -28.86 4.63
C PRO A 190 13.91 -28.32 6.07
N ALA A 191 14.98 -27.77 6.66
CA ALA A 191 14.91 -27.09 7.95
C ALA A 191 14.25 -25.69 7.85
N GLU A 192 14.23 -25.06 6.68
CA GLU A 192 13.67 -23.72 6.45
C GLU A 192 12.20 -23.76 6.03
N ARG A 193 11.31 -23.88 7.01
CA ARG A 193 9.88 -24.16 6.78
C ARG A 193 8.96 -22.94 6.73
N SER A 194 9.50 -21.71 6.72
CA SER A 194 8.69 -20.49 6.74
C SER A 194 7.81 -20.34 5.49
N VAL A 195 8.39 -20.54 4.30
CA VAL A 195 7.63 -20.49 3.03
C VAL A 195 6.68 -21.69 2.92
N ASP A 196 7.12 -22.88 3.30
CA ASP A 196 6.29 -24.09 3.30
C ASP A 196 5.04 -23.93 4.19
N ALA A 197 5.20 -23.42 5.41
CA ALA A 197 4.08 -23.20 6.32
C ALA A 197 3.05 -22.21 5.75
N ALA A 198 3.52 -21.18 5.06
CA ALA A 198 2.65 -20.19 4.45
C ALA A 198 1.97 -20.71 3.17
N LEU A 199 2.65 -21.56 2.37
CA LEU A 199 2.03 -22.28 1.26
C LEU A 199 0.92 -23.22 1.76
N ASP A 200 1.22 -24.01 2.79
CA ASP A 200 0.27 -24.95 3.41
C ASP A 200 -0.98 -24.23 3.92
N PHE A 201 -0.79 -23.14 4.67
CA PHE A 201 -1.89 -22.32 5.17
C PHE A 201 -2.70 -21.68 4.04
N ALA A 202 -2.03 -21.13 3.01
CA ALA A 202 -2.72 -20.49 1.90
C ALA A 202 -3.59 -21.48 1.11
N ILE A 203 -3.10 -22.70 0.88
CA ILE A 203 -3.86 -23.71 0.14
C ILE A 203 -4.96 -24.33 1.00
N ASN A 204 -4.64 -24.74 2.22
CA ASN A 204 -5.51 -25.62 3.01
C ASN A 204 -6.47 -24.86 3.95
N GLU A 205 -6.17 -23.61 4.29
CA GLU A 205 -6.98 -22.81 5.22
C GLU A 205 -7.60 -21.57 4.55
N LEU A 206 -6.95 -21.02 3.51
CA LEU A 206 -7.41 -19.81 2.82
C LEU A 206 -7.96 -20.06 1.40
N ASP A 207 -7.88 -21.30 0.89
CA ASP A 207 -8.34 -21.67 -0.45
C ASP A 207 -7.86 -20.72 -1.57
N VAL A 208 -6.61 -20.25 -1.51
CA VAL A 208 -6.10 -19.32 -2.54
C VAL A 208 -6.12 -20.00 -3.92
N SER A 209 -6.47 -19.23 -4.95
CA SER A 209 -6.52 -19.71 -6.33
C SER A 209 -5.18 -19.53 -7.08
N SER A 210 -4.25 -18.77 -6.50
CA SER A 210 -2.95 -18.54 -7.11
C SER A 210 -1.79 -18.33 -6.14
N VAL A 211 -0.59 -18.64 -6.61
CA VAL A 211 0.68 -18.39 -5.92
C VAL A 211 1.58 -17.57 -6.82
N ALA A 212 1.84 -16.33 -6.44
CA ALA A 212 2.70 -15.41 -7.16
C ALA A 212 4.10 -15.33 -6.52
N VAL A 213 5.15 -15.32 -7.35
CA VAL A 213 6.51 -14.95 -6.94
C VAL A 213 6.96 -13.72 -7.71
N CYS A 214 7.27 -12.65 -6.98
CA CYS A 214 7.64 -11.36 -7.57
C CYS A 214 9.07 -10.96 -7.23
N GLY A 215 9.93 -10.98 -8.25
CA GLY A 215 11.24 -10.33 -8.24
C GLY A 215 11.15 -8.85 -8.60
N HIS A 216 12.29 -8.15 -8.56
CA HIS A 216 12.34 -6.74 -8.90
C HIS A 216 13.72 -6.29 -9.39
N SER A 217 13.75 -5.18 -10.13
CA SER A 217 14.99 -4.57 -10.58
C SER A 217 15.80 -4.01 -9.42
N SER A 218 17.12 -3.91 -9.59
CA SER A 218 18.06 -3.43 -8.58
C SER A 218 17.98 -4.15 -7.23
N CYS A 219 17.66 -5.45 -7.23
CA CYS A 219 17.64 -6.25 -6.01
C CYS A 219 19.04 -6.41 -5.41
N HIS A 220 19.20 -5.94 -4.17
CA HIS A 220 20.51 -5.98 -3.51
C HIS A 220 21.01 -7.41 -3.25
N ALA A 221 20.10 -8.32 -2.90
CA ALA A 221 20.43 -9.73 -2.67
C ALA A 221 21.07 -10.39 -3.91
N LEU A 222 20.50 -10.14 -5.09
CA LEU A 222 21.02 -10.70 -6.34
C LEU A 222 22.30 -9.99 -6.81
N LYS A 223 22.47 -8.70 -6.50
CA LYS A 223 23.75 -7.99 -6.70
C LYS A 223 24.88 -8.62 -5.89
N VAL A 224 24.64 -8.83 -4.58
CA VAL A 224 25.60 -9.50 -3.69
C VAL A 224 25.93 -10.91 -4.18
N LEU A 225 24.94 -11.63 -4.72
CA LEU A 225 25.14 -12.98 -5.26
C LEU A 225 26.02 -13.01 -6.53
N LEU A 226 26.06 -11.93 -7.31
CA LEU A 226 26.93 -11.80 -8.49
C LEU A 226 28.38 -11.46 -8.13
N GLU A 227 28.61 -10.89 -6.94
CA GLU A 227 29.97 -10.56 -6.52
C GLU A 227 30.84 -11.82 -6.41
N PRO A 228 32.12 -11.74 -6.83
CA PRO A 228 33.02 -12.90 -6.80
C PRO A 228 33.29 -13.39 -5.38
N THR A 229 33.11 -12.52 -4.38
CA THR A 229 33.26 -12.84 -2.97
C THR A 229 31.95 -13.38 -2.42
N SER A 230 31.95 -14.65 -1.99
CA SER A 230 30.78 -15.22 -1.33
C SER A 230 30.44 -14.46 -0.05
N PRO A 231 29.18 -14.03 0.14
CA PRO A 231 28.74 -13.41 1.38
C PRO A 231 28.94 -14.39 2.55
N ARG A 232 29.33 -13.86 3.71
CA ARG A 232 29.56 -14.64 4.93
C ARG A 232 28.39 -14.52 5.91
N GLY A 233 28.35 -15.40 6.90
CA GLY A 233 27.34 -15.35 7.97
C GLY A 233 25.93 -15.70 7.48
N PRO A 234 24.88 -15.27 8.20
CA PRO A 234 23.49 -15.63 7.89
C PRO A 234 23.05 -15.27 6.47
N MET A 235 23.51 -14.13 5.95
CA MET A 235 23.19 -13.73 4.57
C MET A 235 23.84 -14.67 3.55
N GLY A 236 25.06 -15.11 3.81
CA GLY A 236 25.73 -16.14 3.03
C GLY A 236 24.98 -17.46 3.01
N HIS A 237 24.52 -17.92 4.17
CA HIS A 237 23.71 -19.13 4.29
C HIS A 237 22.38 -19.00 3.54
N TRP A 238 21.66 -17.90 3.73
CA TRP A 238 20.40 -17.64 3.07
C TRP A 238 20.52 -17.61 1.54
N LEU A 239 21.56 -16.98 1.00
CA LEU A 239 21.78 -16.91 -0.44
C LEU A 239 22.17 -18.25 -1.09
N GLN A 240 22.45 -19.30 -0.30
CA GLN A 240 22.61 -20.65 -0.85
C GLN A 240 21.33 -21.11 -1.55
N HIS A 241 20.15 -20.67 -1.08
CA HIS A 241 18.88 -20.96 -1.75
C HIS A 241 18.81 -20.34 -3.16
N ALA A 242 19.61 -19.34 -3.48
CA ALA A 242 19.67 -18.72 -4.82
C ALA A 242 20.80 -19.28 -5.71
N HIS A 243 21.60 -20.24 -5.24
CA HIS A 243 22.72 -20.79 -6.03
C HIS A 243 22.28 -21.46 -7.33
N GLU A 244 21.11 -22.10 -7.35
CA GLU A 244 20.53 -22.66 -8.57
C GLU A 244 20.23 -21.56 -9.60
N SER A 245 19.66 -20.44 -9.16
CA SER A 245 19.42 -19.26 -10.00
C SER A 245 20.73 -18.73 -10.59
N LEU A 246 21.80 -18.64 -9.78
CA LEU A 246 23.11 -18.21 -10.24
C LEU A 246 23.74 -19.21 -11.23
N ALA A 247 23.60 -20.51 -10.96
CA ALA A 247 24.08 -21.56 -11.86
C ALA A 247 23.35 -21.51 -13.21
N ALA A 248 22.02 -21.43 -13.19
CA ALA A 248 21.18 -21.26 -14.37
C ALA A 248 21.58 -20.00 -15.17
N PHE A 249 21.77 -18.87 -14.48
CA PHE A 249 22.23 -17.62 -15.08
C PHE A 249 23.59 -17.80 -15.81
N ARG A 250 24.55 -18.46 -15.17
CA ARG A 250 25.91 -18.69 -15.73
C ARG A 250 25.90 -19.58 -16.98
N VAL A 251 24.94 -20.50 -17.09
CA VAL A 251 24.78 -21.36 -18.28
C VAL A 251 23.82 -20.80 -19.33
N ASN A 252 23.53 -19.49 -19.29
CA ASN A 252 22.67 -18.79 -20.25
C ASN A 252 21.24 -19.31 -20.32
N HIS A 253 20.61 -19.52 -19.15
CA HIS A 253 19.18 -19.84 -19.05
C HIS A 253 18.32 -18.95 -19.97
N PRO A 254 17.25 -19.48 -20.63
CA PRO A 254 16.40 -18.72 -21.54
C PRO A 254 15.90 -17.38 -20.97
N ALA A 255 15.54 -17.37 -19.67
CA ALA A 255 15.10 -16.15 -18.99
C ALA A 255 16.17 -15.03 -18.98
N ARG A 256 17.46 -15.40 -18.95
CA ARG A 256 18.56 -14.43 -19.10
C ARG A 256 18.57 -13.83 -20.50
N LEU A 257 18.44 -14.67 -21.54
CA LEU A 257 18.44 -14.21 -22.93
C LEU A 257 17.26 -13.27 -23.19
N SER A 258 16.06 -13.64 -22.71
CA SER A 258 14.88 -12.77 -22.74
C SER A 258 15.14 -11.44 -22.03
N ALA A 259 15.75 -11.45 -20.83
CA ALA A 259 16.09 -10.23 -20.11
C ALA A 259 17.12 -9.34 -20.86
N VAL A 260 18.13 -9.95 -21.48
CA VAL A 260 19.11 -9.23 -22.32
C VAL A 260 18.41 -8.55 -23.50
N SER A 261 17.53 -9.27 -24.21
CA SER A 261 16.76 -8.71 -25.34
C SER A 261 15.85 -7.55 -24.93
N ASN A 262 15.39 -7.52 -23.68
CA ASN A 262 14.61 -6.41 -23.12
C ASN A 262 15.46 -5.30 -22.48
N GLY A 263 16.80 -5.35 -22.61
CA GLY A 263 17.70 -4.27 -22.18
C GLY A 263 17.97 -4.20 -20.67
N PHE A 264 17.67 -5.26 -19.92
CA PHE A 264 17.91 -5.28 -18.47
C PHE A 264 19.38 -5.39 -18.11
N THR A 265 19.78 -4.80 -16.97
CA THR A 265 21.17 -4.88 -16.46
C THR A 265 21.53 -6.30 -16.03
N GLU A 266 22.81 -6.61 -15.86
CA GLU A 266 23.24 -7.96 -15.46
C GLU A 266 22.60 -8.45 -14.15
N ALA A 267 22.48 -7.56 -13.16
CA ALA A 267 21.82 -7.86 -11.89
C ALA A 267 20.32 -8.12 -12.06
N ASP A 268 19.67 -7.37 -12.95
CA ASP A 268 18.24 -7.52 -13.25
C ASP A 268 17.98 -8.79 -14.06
N GLN A 269 18.89 -9.15 -14.97
CA GLN A 269 18.86 -10.43 -15.69
C GLN A 269 18.91 -11.61 -14.70
N LEU A 270 19.81 -11.57 -13.70
CA LEU A 270 19.83 -12.60 -12.65
C LEU A 270 18.54 -12.60 -11.84
N ALA A 271 17.96 -11.44 -11.53
CA ALA A 271 16.68 -11.36 -10.82
C ALA A 271 15.53 -11.98 -11.63
N ILE A 272 15.49 -11.79 -12.95
CA ILE A 272 14.50 -12.43 -13.84
C ILE A 272 14.72 -13.95 -13.91
N VAL A 273 15.97 -14.41 -14.05
CA VAL A 273 16.30 -15.85 -13.96
C VAL A 273 15.88 -16.42 -12.61
N ASN A 274 16.10 -15.68 -11.52
CA ASN A 274 15.69 -16.11 -10.20
C ASN A 274 14.18 -16.32 -10.11
N VAL A 275 13.37 -15.40 -10.66
CA VAL A 275 11.90 -15.58 -10.72
C VAL A 275 11.54 -16.85 -11.48
N ALA A 276 12.10 -17.06 -12.67
CA ALA A 276 11.84 -18.27 -13.47
C ALA A 276 12.18 -19.56 -12.69
N VAL A 277 13.32 -19.60 -12.01
CA VAL A 277 13.72 -20.75 -11.18
C VAL A 277 12.79 -20.93 -9.97
N GLN A 278 12.37 -19.85 -9.31
CA GLN A 278 11.41 -19.97 -8.20
C GLN A 278 10.04 -20.46 -8.66
N VAL A 279 9.58 -20.04 -9.85
CA VAL A 279 8.35 -20.58 -10.47
C VAL A 279 8.48 -22.09 -10.68
N GLU A 280 9.62 -22.57 -11.18
CA GLU A 280 9.86 -24.01 -11.32
C GLU A 280 9.86 -24.76 -9.98
N ARG A 281 10.47 -24.17 -8.95
CA ARG A 281 10.49 -24.76 -7.61
C ARG A 281 9.11 -24.86 -7.00
N LEU A 282 8.30 -23.80 -7.08
CA LEU A 282 6.90 -23.84 -6.66
C LEU A 282 6.13 -24.92 -7.42
N ALA A 283 6.35 -25.05 -8.73
CA ALA A 283 5.68 -26.06 -9.53
C ALA A 283 6.08 -27.50 -9.17
N ARG A 284 7.23 -27.70 -8.51
CA ARG A 284 7.71 -28.99 -8.01
C ARG A 284 7.49 -29.15 -6.50
N ASN A 285 6.94 -28.16 -5.81
CA ASN A 285 6.77 -28.20 -4.36
C ASN A 285 5.67 -29.23 -3.99
N PRO A 286 5.95 -30.20 -3.10
CA PRO A 286 4.98 -31.23 -2.72
C PRO A 286 3.67 -30.69 -2.12
N ILE A 287 3.70 -29.54 -1.44
CA ILE A 287 2.52 -28.90 -0.84
C ILE A 287 1.56 -28.43 -1.94
N LEU A 288 2.10 -27.88 -3.03
CA LEU A 288 1.31 -27.38 -4.14
C LEU A 288 0.89 -28.46 -5.14
N ALA A 289 1.57 -29.61 -5.16
CA ALA A 289 1.38 -30.63 -6.18
C ALA A 289 -0.08 -31.09 -6.37
N PRO A 290 -0.89 -31.36 -5.32
CA PRO A 290 -2.29 -31.76 -5.50
C PRO A 290 -3.17 -30.62 -6.07
N ALA A 291 -2.97 -29.39 -5.60
CA ALA A 291 -3.74 -28.22 -6.03
C ALA A 291 -3.40 -27.81 -7.47
N LEU A 292 -2.14 -27.97 -7.87
CA LEU A 292 -1.70 -27.77 -9.26
C LEU A 292 -2.28 -28.86 -10.19
N ALA A 293 -2.24 -30.13 -9.76
CA ALA A 293 -2.73 -31.25 -10.57
C ALA A 293 -4.25 -31.20 -10.82
N SER A 294 -5.01 -30.66 -9.87
CA SER A 294 -6.46 -30.44 -10.00
C SER A 294 -6.82 -29.14 -10.74
N GLY A 295 -5.84 -28.26 -10.98
CA GLY A 295 -6.06 -26.93 -11.57
C GLY A 295 -6.69 -25.92 -10.60
N ALA A 296 -6.78 -26.25 -9.30
CA ALA A 296 -7.30 -25.34 -8.28
C ALA A 296 -6.39 -24.14 -8.05
N VAL A 297 -5.08 -24.32 -8.27
CA VAL A 297 -4.06 -23.28 -8.08
C VAL A 297 -3.25 -23.09 -9.35
N ARG A 298 -2.91 -21.84 -9.65
CA ARG A 298 -1.91 -21.47 -10.67
C ARG A 298 -0.70 -20.78 -10.06
N ILE A 299 0.48 -20.94 -10.67
CA ILE A 299 1.69 -20.21 -10.29
C ILE A 299 1.91 -19.07 -11.27
N VAL A 300 2.22 -17.88 -10.75
CA VAL A 300 2.49 -16.67 -11.54
C VAL A 300 3.87 -16.13 -11.18
N GLY A 301 4.77 -16.01 -12.16
CA GLY A 301 6.04 -15.30 -11.97
C GLY A 301 5.89 -13.84 -12.39
N MET A 302 6.47 -12.94 -11.60
CA MET A 302 6.39 -11.50 -11.81
C MET A 302 7.75 -10.84 -11.62
N PHE A 303 8.01 -9.79 -12.39
CA PHE A 303 9.20 -8.94 -12.25
C PHE A 303 8.79 -7.48 -12.27
N PHE A 304 9.01 -6.77 -11.15
CA PHE A 304 8.74 -5.34 -11.05
C PHE A 304 9.96 -4.51 -11.42
N ASP A 305 9.85 -3.75 -12.51
CA ASP A 305 10.87 -2.79 -12.89
C ASP A 305 10.63 -1.44 -12.21
N LEU A 306 11.44 -1.16 -11.19
CA LEU A 306 11.43 0.11 -10.45
C LEU A 306 11.68 1.33 -11.33
N SER A 307 12.39 1.20 -12.45
CA SER A 307 12.75 2.35 -13.30
C SER A 307 11.58 2.85 -14.12
N THR A 308 10.71 1.93 -14.56
CA THR A 308 9.52 2.23 -15.37
C THR A 308 8.22 2.15 -14.58
N GLY A 309 8.23 1.55 -13.39
CA GLY A 309 7.04 1.24 -12.60
C GLY A 309 6.17 0.13 -13.20
N ARG A 310 6.68 -0.63 -14.19
CA ARG A 310 5.94 -1.71 -14.85
C ARG A 310 6.19 -3.05 -14.18
N VAL A 311 5.18 -3.91 -14.23
CA VAL A 311 5.29 -5.32 -13.85
C VAL A 311 5.27 -6.17 -15.11
N HIS A 312 6.23 -7.07 -15.23
CA HIS A 312 6.33 -8.05 -16.30
C HIS A 312 5.93 -9.42 -15.77
N GLU A 313 5.13 -10.15 -16.53
CA GLU A 313 4.94 -11.58 -16.29
C GLU A 313 6.22 -12.34 -16.69
N VAL A 314 6.60 -13.32 -15.88
CA VAL A 314 7.78 -14.15 -16.09
C VAL A 314 7.39 -15.61 -15.95
N ASP A 315 7.67 -16.39 -16.99
CA ASP A 315 7.52 -17.83 -16.98
C ASP A 315 8.90 -18.53 -16.87
N ARG A 316 8.93 -19.84 -17.14
CA ARG A 316 10.17 -20.63 -17.12
C ARG A 316 11.16 -20.23 -18.23
N SER A 317 10.67 -19.60 -19.29
CA SER A 317 11.46 -19.16 -20.45
C SER A 317 11.91 -17.70 -20.38
N GLY A 318 11.27 -16.88 -19.54
CA GLY A 318 11.65 -15.48 -19.32
C GLY A 318 10.46 -14.55 -19.25
N ILE A 319 10.68 -13.28 -19.63
CA ILE A 319 9.58 -12.31 -19.71
C ILE A 319 8.62 -12.73 -20.82
N VAL A 320 7.35 -12.81 -20.47
CA VAL A 320 6.27 -13.06 -21.41
C VAL A 320 5.95 -11.75 -22.12
N CYS A 321 6.18 -11.70 -23.42
CA CYS A 321 5.72 -10.59 -24.24
C CYS A 321 4.19 -10.67 -24.36
N LEU A 322 3.49 -9.73 -23.74
CA LEU A 322 2.11 -9.45 -24.13
C LEU A 322 2.20 -8.81 -25.51
N GLU A 323 1.77 -9.52 -26.56
CA GLU A 323 1.44 -8.84 -27.82
C GLU A 323 0.38 -7.78 -27.46
N GLU A 324 0.70 -6.50 -27.64
CA GLU A 324 -0.32 -5.47 -27.54
C GLU A 324 -1.42 -5.85 -28.55
N PRO A 325 -2.70 -5.91 -28.16
CA PRO A 325 -3.75 -6.15 -29.13
C PRO A 325 -3.63 -5.04 -30.17
N ALA A 326 -3.39 -5.44 -31.41
CA ALA A 326 -3.30 -4.53 -32.54
C ALA A 326 -4.58 -3.71 -32.62
N GLY A 327 -4.52 -2.45 -32.20
CA GLY A 327 -5.59 -1.47 -32.33
C GLY A 327 -6.15 -0.95 -31.02
N ALA A 328 -5.54 0.11 -30.50
CA ALA A 328 -6.25 1.19 -29.81
C ALA A 328 -5.54 2.53 -30.05
N GLN A 329 -5.91 3.13 -31.18
CA GLN A 329 -5.60 4.48 -31.73
C GLN A 329 -4.24 4.67 -32.41
#